data_AF-A0A936PZW4-F1
#
_entry.id   AF-A0A936PZW4-F1
#
_cell.length_a   1.000
_cell.length_b   1.000
_cell.length_c   1.000
_cell.angle_alpha   90.00
_cell.angle_beta   90.00
_cell.angle_gamma   90.00
#
_symmetry.space_group_name_H-M   'P 1'
#
loop_
_entity.id
_entity.type
_entity.pdbx_description
1 polymer ?
#
loop_
_entity_poly.entity_id
_entity_poly.type
_entity_poly.pdbx_seq_one_letter_code
_entity_poly.pdbx_strand_id
1 'polypeptide(L)'
;MSALTLAQRLLLRIAEISERSDVIVHQQSAPWSGPLGKWASKLPADMMAFYQECNGLVFRYAFADKPDEWHGLELVSLDSDGKKMIDSYRRTYRIPRQSAKRFPEYFFQDGAVEKDAQVLFFFGSDDAWGVLMIGEGESATFHHWDNDGFVSYRESSFTKLIERLIDRGFAHTWLYSDSHPDTDAVMARLATPAPPRPTFEITVNTVEPLTAAELRRDQLAAQRADDQERMLKVLGDGKGLKGLSDADRLHRLVSAFPAERPDDALAVKLIRARGYKGSDPAQAVERFLQEFPYSDEPLVRVHLDLRTLASRIPVQTQDETLIRALHGVPGLRVTEGFPGDPQLLRAVYLPRQRNYWTPFLRSELVKDWGRGKKPTPSFKVVLRASQAEGLEAGKTYTSFGLPGVEGRIEPA
;
A
#
# COMPACT_ATOMS: atom_id res chain seq x y z
N MET A 1 -15.19 12.05 -8.40
CA MET A 1 -14.30 10.92 -8.08
C MET A 1 -13.78 10.38 -9.40
N SER A 2 -12.47 10.14 -9.51
CA SER A 2 -11.88 9.41 -10.64
C SER A 2 -12.34 7.95 -10.62
N ALA A 3 -12.38 7.30 -11.79
CA ALA A 3 -12.61 5.86 -11.86
C ALA A 3 -11.35 5.12 -11.38
N LEU A 4 -11.54 4.03 -10.64
CA LEU A 4 -10.43 3.22 -10.12
C LEU A 4 -9.65 2.53 -11.25
N THR A 5 -8.31 2.51 -11.15
CA THR A 5 -7.45 1.75 -12.07
C THR A 5 -7.74 0.25 -11.97
N LEU A 6 -7.28 -0.53 -12.96
CA LEU A 6 -7.42 -1.99 -12.95
C LEU A 6 -6.71 -2.62 -11.74
N ALA A 7 -5.52 -2.12 -11.40
CA ALA A 7 -4.75 -2.54 -10.22
C ALA A 7 -5.45 -2.15 -8.91
N GLN A 8 -5.99 -0.93 -8.83
CA GLN A 8 -6.83 -0.49 -7.71
C GLN A 8 -8.03 -1.42 -7.48
N ARG A 9 -8.78 -1.76 -8.54
CA ARG A 9 -9.92 -2.69 -8.46
C ARG A 9 -9.50 -4.10 -8.00
N LEU A 10 -8.39 -4.61 -8.52
CA LEU A 10 -7.85 -5.92 -8.10
C LEU A 10 -7.46 -5.94 -6.62
N LEU A 11 -6.75 -4.92 -6.16
CA LEU A 11 -6.30 -4.81 -4.77
C LEU A 11 -7.47 -4.64 -3.80
N LEU A 12 -8.50 -3.84 -4.15
CA LEU A 12 -9.75 -3.78 -3.39
C LEU A 12 -10.42 -5.14 -3.30
N ARG A 13 -10.54 -5.88 -4.41
CA ARG A 13 -11.19 -7.20 -4.42
C ARG A 13 -10.45 -8.22 -3.55
N ILE A 14 -9.12 -8.19 -3.56
CA ILE A 14 -8.30 -8.98 -2.63
C ILE A 14 -8.61 -8.60 -1.18
N ALA A 15 -8.75 -7.30 -0.88
CA ALA A 15 -9.04 -6.85 0.48
C ALA A 15 -10.45 -7.26 0.94
N GLU A 16 -11.49 -7.05 0.11
CA GLU A 16 -12.85 -7.50 0.38
C GLU A 16 -12.92 -8.99 0.76
N ILE A 17 -12.24 -9.86 -0.01
CA ILE A 17 -12.20 -11.29 0.24
C ILE A 17 -11.40 -11.60 1.52
N SER A 18 -10.25 -10.94 1.71
CA SER A 18 -9.37 -11.15 2.87
C SER A 18 -9.96 -10.66 4.19
N GLU A 19 -10.87 -9.69 4.15
CA GLU A 19 -11.59 -9.15 5.32
C GLU A 19 -12.67 -10.12 5.82
N ARG A 20 -13.17 -11.07 5.01
CA ARG A 20 -14.26 -11.97 5.41
C ARG A 20 -13.87 -12.93 6.54
N SER A 21 -14.79 -13.16 7.48
CA SER A 21 -14.63 -14.15 8.56
C SER A 21 -14.74 -15.61 8.12
N ASP A 22 -15.38 -15.89 6.97
CA ASP A 22 -15.48 -17.24 6.40
C ASP A 22 -14.34 -17.58 5.42
N VAL A 23 -13.27 -16.76 5.40
CA VAL A 23 -12.12 -16.92 4.49
C VAL A 23 -10.81 -17.13 5.26
N ILE A 24 -10.06 -18.15 4.84
CA ILE A 24 -8.67 -18.39 5.23
C ILE A 24 -7.77 -17.83 4.12
N VAL A 25 -6.90 -16.88 4.46
CA VAL A 25 -5.86 -16.40 3.53
C VAL A 25 -4.60 -17.24 3.75
N HIS A 26 -4.22 -18.01 2.73
CA HIS A 26 -3.04 -18.89 2.77
C HIS A 26 -1.76 -18.16 2.39
N GLN A 27 -1.85 -17.25 1.40
CA GLN A 27 -0.70 -16.49 0.90
C GLN A 27 -1.13 -15.11 0.42
N GLN A 28 -0.30 -14.11 0.70
CA GLN A 28 -0.42 -12.74 0.22
C GLN A 28 0.97 -12.12 0.16
N SER A 29 1.33 -11.42 -0.92
CA SER A 29 2.69 -10.88 -1.11
C SER A 29 2.73 -9.47 -1.68
N ALA A 30 3.84 -8.76 -1.45
CA ALA A 30 4.19 -7.55 -2.19
C ALA A 30 4.36 -7.77 -3.69
N PRO A 31 3.89 -6.81 -4.48
CA PRO A 31 4.45 -6.52 -5.78
C PRO A 31 5.94 -6.17 -5.68
N TRP A 32 6.71 -6.76 -6.58
CA TRP A 32 8.12 -6.52 -6.78
C TRP A 32 8.38 -5.11 -7.28
N SER A 33 8.97 -4.28 -6.41
CA SER A 33 9.32 -2.91 -6.78
C SER A 33 10.54 -2.84 -7.70
N GLY A 34 10.39 -2.26 -8.88
CA GLY A 34 11.50 -1.95 -9.78
C GLY A 34 11.05 -1.13 -11.00
N PRO A 35 11.96 -0.39 -11.66
CA PRO A 35 11.64 0.33 -12.88
C PRO A 35 11.46 -0.67 -14.05
N LEU A 36 10.23 -0.84 -14.51
CA LEU A 36 9.89 -1.79 -15.58
C LEU A 36 10.05 -1.23 -17.01
N GLY A 37 10.61 -0.03 -17.20
CA GLY A 37 10.59 0.69 -18.50
C GLY A 37 11.13 -0.09 -19.72
N LYS A 38 11.95 -1.13 -19.54
CA LYS A 38 12.42 -2.02 -20.62
C LYS A 38 11.37 -3.03 -21.13
N TRP A 39 10.20 -3.09 -20.48
CA TRP A 39 9.05 -3.91 -20.87
C TRP A 39 8.01 -3.16 -21.71
N ALA A 40 8.08 -1.82 -21.75
CA ALA A 40 7.08 -0.99 -22.41
C ALA A 40 6.97 -1.21 -23.93
N SER A 41 7.99 -1.79 -24.57
CA SER A 41 7.95 -2.18 -25.99
C SER A 41 7.54 -3.65 -26.24
N LYS A 42 7.24 -4.40 -25.17
CA LYS A 42 6.96 -5.85 -25.22
C LYS A 42 5.55 -6.20 -24.79
N LEU A 43 4.99 -5.45 -23.86
CA LEU A 43 3.65 -5.65 -23.30
C LEU A 43 2.70 -4.61 -23.88
N PRO A 44 1.39 -4.90 -23.96
CA PRO A 44 0.35 -3.88 -24.11
C PRO A 44 0.49 -2.77 -23.05
N ALA A 45 0.06 -1.56 -23.38
CA ALA A 45 0.14 -0.40 -22.49
C ALA A 45 -0.69 -0.59 -21.20
N ASP A 46 -1.85 -1.26 -21.28
CA ASP A 46 -2.71 -1.53 -20.11
C ASP A 46 -2.08 -2.57 -19.17
N MET A 47 -1.50 -3.64 -19.73
CA MET A 47 -0.69 -4.62 -19.00
C MET A 47 0.53 -3.96 -18.34
N MET A 48 1.24 -3.09 -19.07
CA MET A 48 2.41 -2.37 -18.56
C MET A 48 2.05 -1.45 -17.38
N ALA A 49 0.95 -0.70 -17.47
CA ALA A 49 0.48 0.15 -16.38
C ALA A 49 0.07 -0.68 -15.15
N PHE A 50 -0.70 -1.75 -15.35
CA PHE A 50 -1.07 -2.67 -14.26
C PHE A 50 0.15 -3.30 -13.58
N TYR A 51 1.17 -3.70 -14.34
CA TYR A 51 2.40 -4.25 -13.80
C TYR A 51 3.25 -3.22 -13.04
N GLN A 52 3.15 -1.92 -13.30
CA GLN A 52 3.84 -0.91 -12.47
C GLN A 52 3.32 -0.90 -11.03
N GLU A 53 2.05 -1.27 -10.81
CA GLU A 53 1.41 -1.31 -9.50
C GLU A 53 1.44 -2.71 -8.85
N CYS A 54 1.19 -3.77 -9.64
CA CYS A 54 0.92 -5.14 -9.18
C CYS A 54 1.97 -6.21 -9.60
N ASN A 55 3.17 -5.81 -10.05
CA ASN A 55 4.24 -6.73 -10.49
C ASN A 55 4.46 -7.95 -9.57
N GLY A 56 4.10 -9.17 -9.97
CA GLY A 56 4.40 -10.36 -9.17
C GLY A 56 3.58 -10.51 -7.89
N LEU A 57 2.39 -9.90 -7.83
CA LEU A 57 1.42 -10.09 -6.75
C LEU A 57 0.93 -11.54 -6.72
N VAL A 58 0.94 -12.13 -5.52
CA VAL A 58 0.35 -13.44 -5.24
C VAL A 58 -0.70 -13.28 -4.15
N PHE A 59 -1.89 -13.84 -4.38
CA PHE A 59 -2.95 -13.94 -3.39
C PHE A 59 -3.59 -15.32 -3.49
N ARG A 60 -3.68 -16.05 -2.37
CA ARG A 60 -4.35 -17.36 -2.28
C ARG A 60 -5.21 -17.45 -1.03
N TYR A 61 -6.44 -17.92 -1.20
CA TYR A 61 -7.42 -18.08 -0.13
C TYR A 61 -8.22 -19.38 -0.30
N ALA A 62 -8.92 -19.78 0.75
CA ALA A 62 -9.93 -20.84 0.74
C ALA A 62 -11.10 -20.43 1.64
N PHE A 63 -12.26 -21.05 1.49
CA PHE A 63 -13.35 -20.88 2.47
C PHE A 63 -13.08 -21.74 3.72
N ALA A 64 -13.45 -21.26 4.89
CA ALA A 64 -13.06 -21.87 6.17
C ALA A 64 -13.68 -23.25 6.42
N ASP A 65 -14.81 -23.54 5.79
CA ASP A 65 -15.47 -24.86 5.75
C ASP A 65 -14.88 -25.80 4.68
N LYS A 66 -14.00 -25.29 3.81
CA LYS A 66 -13.33 -26.03 2.73
C LYS A 66 -11.84 -25.60 2.59
N PRO A 67 -10.98 -25.82 3.60
CA PRO A 67 -9.60 -25.30 3.62
C PRO A 67 -8.67 -25.85 2.52
N ASP A 68 -9.08 -26.93 1.84
CA ASP A 68 -8.32 -27.58 0.76
C ASP A 68 -8.74 -27.10 -0.65
N GLU A 69 -9.86 -26.37 -0.79
CA GLU A 69 -10.28 -25.77 -2.07
C GLU A 69 -9.63 -24.39 -2.25
N TRP A 70 -8.45 -24.38 -2.88
CA TRP A 70 -7.65 -23.16 -3.04
C TRP A 70 -8.13 -22.31 -4.21
N HIS A 71 -8.22 -21.01 -4.00
CA HIS A 71 -8.59 -19.98 -4.98
C HIS A 71 -7.56 -18.86 -4.91
N GLY A 72 -7.38 -18.09 -5.98
CA GLY A 72 -6.40 -17.02 -6.00
C GLY A 72 -5.85 -16.65 -7.35
N LEU A 73 -4.78 -15.84 -7.29
CA LEU A 73 -4.01 -15.39 -8.43
C LEU A 73 -2.52 -15.44 -8.11
N GLU A 74 -1.73 -15.68 -9.15
CA GLU A 74 -0.28 -15.68 -9.09
C GLU A 74 0.25 -15.03 -10.36
N LEU A 75 0.62 -13.76 -10.24
CA LEU A 75 1.32 -13.06 -11.31
C LEU A 75 2.80 -13.43 -11.25
N VAL A 76 3.38 -13.75 -12.39
CA VAL A 76 4.84 -13.88 -12.52
C VAL A 76 5.46 -12.48 -12.47
N SER A 77 6.51 -12.27 -11.68
CA SER A 77 7.18 -10.97 -11.62
C SER A 77 8.05 -10.71 -12.84
N LEU A 78 8.13 -9.45 -13.27
CA LEU A 78 9.03 -8.95 -14.30
C LEU A 78 10.27 -8.31 -13.66
N ASP A 79 11.47 -8.65 -14.14
CA ASP A 79 12.73 -8.01 -13.70
C ASP A 79 12.95 -6.67 -14.43
N SER A 80 13.48 -5.70 -13.72
CA SER A 80 13.98 -4.40 -14.21
C SER A 80 14.96 -4.48 -15.39
N ASP A 81 15.63 -5.63 -15.59
CA ASP A 81 16.57 -5.83 -16.68
C ASP A 81 15.91 -6.00 -18.07
N GLY A 82 14.59 -6.27 -18.11
CA GLY A 82 13.82 -6.50 -19.34
C GLY A 82 14.10 -7.86 -20.01
N LYS A 83 14.82 -8.76 -19.35
CA LYS A 83 15.30 -10.05 -19.86
C LYS A 83 14.99 -11.23 -18.93
N LYS A 84 14.53 -11.00 -17.70
CA LYS A 84 14.17 -12.05 -16.74
C LYS A 84 12.78 -11.87 -16.16
N MET A 85 12.18 -13.00 -15.83
CA MET A 85 10.98 -13.10 -15.00
C MET A 85 11.38 -13.82 -13.72
N ILE A 86 10.61 -13.60 -12.66
CA ILE A 86 10.85 -14.23 -11.37
C ILE A 86 9.56 -14.96 -11.01
N ASP A 87 9.70 -16.26 -10.79
CA ASP A 87 8.70 -17.08 -10.14
C ASP A 87 8.48 -16.53 -8.72
N SER A 88 7.37 -15.85 -8.49
CA SER A 88 7.11 -15.15 -7.23
C SER A 88 6.93 -16.13 -6.05
N TYR A 89 6.54 -17.38 -6.34
CA TYR A 89 6.37 -18.45 -5.37
C TYR A 89 7.68 -19.20 -5.07
N ARG A 90 8.40 -19.66 -6.10
CA ARG A 90 9.66 -20.44 -5.97
C ARG A 90 10.90 -19.56 -5.81
N ARG A 91 10.81 -18.26 -6.09
CA ARG A 91 11.92 -17.29 -6.15
C ARG A 91 13.03 -17.69 -7.13
N THR A 92 12.66 -18.38 -8.20
CA THR A 92 13.56 -18.80 -9.28
C THR A 92 13.46 -17.85 -10.46
N TYR A 93 14.55 -17.70 -11.22
CA TYR A 93 14.51 -16.95 -12.48
C TYR A 93 13.90 -17.82 -13.59
N ARG A 94 12.82 -17.31 -14.21
CA ARG A 94 12.24 -17.83 -15.45
C ARG A 94 12.75 -17.00 -16.63
N ILE A 95 12.81 -17.58 -17.84
CA ILE A 95 13.25 -16.87 -19.06
C ILE A 95 12.04 -16.33 -19.84
N PRO A 96 11.77 -15.01 -19.79
CA PRO A 96 11.25 -14.23 -20.89
C PRO A 96 10.12 -14.75 -21.72
N ARG A 97 10.34 -14.44 -22.99
CA ARG A 97 9.35 -14.36 -24.04
C ARG A 97 9.97 -15.08 -25.22
N GLN A 98 10.05 -16.40 -25.12
CA GLN A 98 10.78 -17.21 -26.08
C GLN A 98 9.91 -17.50 -27.30
N SER A 99 10.52 -17.92 -28.41
CA SER A 99 9.74 -18.46 -29.52
C SER A 99 9.16 -19.82 -29.10
N ALA A 100 7.90 -20.08 -29.45
CA ALA A 100 7.14 -21.24 -29.00
C ALA A 100 7.87 -22.59 -29.18
N LYS A 101 8.67 -22.75 -30.24
CA LYS A 101 9.50 -23.95 -30.50
C LYS A 101 10.55 -24.27 -29.42
N ARG A 102 10.82 -23.36 -28.49
CA ARG A 102 11.67 -23.61 -27.31
C ARG A 102 10.93 -24.22 -26.13
N PHE A 103 9.61 -24.36 -26.25
CA PHE A 103 8.75 -25.09 -25.35
C PHE A 103 8.07 -26.27 -26.09
N PRO A 104 8.84 -27.20 -26.69
CA PRO A 104 8.26 -28.28 -27.50
C PRO A 104 7.38 -29.25 -26.69
N GLU A 105 7.54 -29.27 -25.37
CA GLU A 105 6.78 -30.08 -24.41
C GLU A 105 5.52 -29.37 -23.88
N TYR A 106 5.18 -28.16 -24.37
CA TYR A 106 4.10 -27.33 -23.84
C TYR A 106 2.99 -27.03 -24.86
N PHE A 107 3.20 -27.39 -26.13
CA PHE A 107 2.30 -27.07 -27.24
C PHE A 107 2.06 -28.32 -28.10
N PHE A 108 1.23 -29.24 -27.61
CA PHE A 108 0.97 -30.52 -28.28
C PHE A 108 -0.06 -30.43 -29.43
N GLN A 109 -0.80 -29.32 -29.53
CA GLN A 109 -1.73 -29.05 -30.61
C GLN A 109 -1.00 -28.45 -31.83
N ASP A 110 -0.85 -29.24 -32.90
CA ASP A 110 -0.25 -28.79 -34.16
C ASP A 110 -0.98 -27.55 -34.70
N GLY A 111 -0.22 -26.46 -34.90
CA GLY A 111 -0.72 -25.20 -35.45
C GLY A 111 -1.47 -24.28 -34.47
N ALA A 112 -1.67 -24.67 -33.21
CA ALA A 112 -2.33 -23.79 -32.22
C ALA A 112 -1.49 -22.55 -31.85
N VAL A 113 -0.16 -22.68 -31.91
CA VAL A 113 0.80 -21.58 -31.77
C VAL A 113 1.87 -21.71 -32.86
N GLU A 114 2.14 -20.63 -33.60
CA GLU A 114 3.23 -20.64 -34.58
C GLU A 114 4.60 -20.83 -33.89
N LYS A 115 5.46 -21.70 -34.44
CA LYS A 115 6.75 -22.09 -33.84
C LYS A 115 7.67 -20.90 -33.50
N ASP A 116 7.58 -19.82 -34.27
CA ASP A 116 8.38 -18.60 -34.07
C ASP A 116 7.66 -17.48 -33.30
N ALA A 117 6.35 -17.64 -33.03
CA ALA A 117 5.60 -16.70 -32.21
C ALA A 117 6.23 -16.54 -30.82
N GLN A 118 6.29 -15.29 -30.38
CA GLN A 118 6.79 -14.94 -29.06
C GLN A 118 5.71 -15.22 -28.01
N VAL A 119 6.01 -16.07 -27.04
CA VAL A 119 5.09 -16.43 -25.94
C VAL A 119 5.65 -16.01 -24.59
N LEU A 120 4.82 -15.43 -23.72
CA LEU A 120 5.15 -14.99 -22.36
C LEU A 120 4.13 -15.54 -21.37
N PHE A 121 4.57 -16.39 -20.45
CA PHE A 121 3.77 -16.88 -19.33
C PHE A 121 3.80 -15.85 -18.19
N PHE A 122 2.65 -15.30 -17.81
CA PHE A 122 2.58 -14.20 -16.84
C PHE A 122 1.61 -14.45 -15.68
N PHE A 123 0.79 -15.50 -15.76
CA PHE A 123 -0.15 -15.90 -14.71
C PHE A 123 -0.08 -17.42 -14.52
N GLY A 124 -0.10 -17.88 -13.27
CA GLY A 124 -0.14 -19.31 -12.92
C GLY A 124 1.23 -19.96 -12.74
N SER A 125 1.25 -21.30 -12.71
CA SER A 125 2.46 -22.10 -12.48
C SER A 125 2.84 -22.86 -13.74
N ASP A 126 4.12 -22.81 -14.11
CA ASP A 126 4.71 -23.44 -15.31
C ASP A 126 4.58 -24.98 -15.34
N ASP A 127 4.04 -25.60 -14.29
CA ASP A 127 3.86 -27.04 -14.12
C ASP A 127 2.43 -27.44 -13.73
N ALA A 128 1.45 -26.54 -13.88
CA ALA A 128 0.05 -26.82 -13.57
C ALA A 128 -0.95 -26.28 -14.62
N TRP A 129 -0.94 -24.96 -14.83
CA TRP A 129 -1.87 -24.22 -15.68
C TRP A 129 -1.53 -22.72 -15.60
N GLY A 130 -1.99 -21.92 -16.56
CA GLY A 130 -1.79 -20.48 -16.53
C GLY A 130 -2.44 -19.67 -17.64
N VAL A 131 -2.03 -18.41 -17.72
CA VAL A 131 -2.25 -17.54 -18.90
C VAL A 131 -0.92 -17.30 -19.58
N LEU A 132 -0.90 -17.51 -20.89
CA LEU A 132 0.16 -17.04 -21.77
C LEU A 132 -0.33 -15.89 -22.66
N MET A 133 0.60 -14.99 -22.96
CA MET A 133 0.47 -13.93 -23.94
C MET A 133 1.19 -14.36 -25.22
N ILE A 134 0.53 -14.33 -26.38
CA ILE A 134 1.14 -14.55 -27.69
C ILE A 134 1.27 -13.19 -28.40
N GLY A 135 2.47 -12.87 -28.88
CA GLY A 135 2.77 -11.63 -29.61
C GLY A 135 3.58 -10.62 -28.81
N GLU A 136 3.53 -9.34 -29.22
CA GLU A 136 4.24 -8.22 -28.59
C GLU A 136 3.41 -6.94 -28.67
N GLY A 137 3.39 -6.15 -27.60
CA GLY A 137 2.68 -4.86 -27.57
C GLY A 137 1.17 -4.99 -27.81
N GLU A 138 0.57 -3.98 -28.41
CA GLU A 138 -0.90 -3.87 -28.62
C GLU A 138 -1.52 -4.97 -29.52
N SER A 139 -0.72 -5.75 -30.26
CA SER A 139 -1.22 -6.89 -31.04
C SER A 139 -1.21 -8.22 -30.29
N ALA A 140 -0.80 -8.20 -29.00
CA ALA A 140 -0.75 -9.40 -28.19
C ALA A 140 -2.16 -9.98 -27.89
N THR A 141 -2.23 -11.30 -27.77
CA THR A 141 -3.46 -12.03 -27.43
C THR A 141 -3.24 -12.94 -26.23
N PHE A 142 -4.31 -13.19 -25.48
CA PHE A 142 -4.29 -13.89 -24.19
C PHE A 142 -4.99 -15.23 -24.28
N HIS A 143 -4.31 -16.28 -23.83
CA HIS A 143 -4.73 -17.67 -23.98
C HIS A 143 -4.60 -18.40 -22.66
N HIS A 144 -5.58 -19.26 -22.37
CA HIS A 144 -5.45 -20.31 -21.37
C HIS A 144 -4.44 -21.35 -21.87
N TRP A 145 -3.60 -21.84 -20.95
CA TRP A 145 -2.70 -22.95 -21.17
C TRP A 145 -2.79 -23.91 -19.98
N ASP A 146 -2.87 -25.21 -20.27
CA ASP A 146 -2.91 -26.29 -19.29
C ASP A 146 -1.74 -27.27 -19.45
N ASN A 147 -1.57 -28.15 -18.46
CA ASN A 147 -0.52 -29.18 -18.43
C ASN A 147 -0.57 -30.18 -19.59
N ASP A 148 -1.73 -30.38 -20.21
CA ASP A 148 -1.86 -31.23 -21.39
C ASP A 148 -1.53 -30.45 -22.69
N GLY A 149 -0.99 -29.24 -22.55
CA GLY A 149 -0.49 -28.36 -23.61
C GLY A 149 -1.57 -27.88 -24.58
N PHE A 150 -2.83 -27.86 -24.16
CA PHE A 150 -3.90 -27.23 -24.92
C PHE A 150 -3.80 -25.72 -24.77
N VAL A 151 -3.93 -25.00 -25.89
CA VAL A 151 -3.91 -23.53 -25.91
C VAL A 151 -5.25 -23.04 -26.41
N SER A 152 -6.00 -22.37 -25.54
CA SER A 152 -7.32 -21.84 -25.86
C SER A 152 -7.34 -20.33 -25.79
N TYR A 153 -7.73 -19.66 -26.88
CA TYR A 153 -7.95 -18.22 -26.90
C TYR A 153 -8.97 -17.78 -25.82
N ARG A 154 -8.71 -16.62 -25.22
CA ARG A 154 -9.56 -16.04 -24.17
C ARG A 154 -9.90 -14.57 -24.42
N GLU A 155 -8.91 -13.73 -24.69
CA GLU A 155 -9.10 -12.29 -24.90
C GLU A 155 -8.02 -11.68 -25.80
N SER A 156 -8.32 -10.53 -26.39
CA SER A 156 -7.33 -9.61 -26.99
C SER A 156 -7.00 -8.40 -26.11
N SER A 157 -7.66 -8.25 -24.95
CA SER A 157 -7.42 -7.18 -23.99
C SER A 157 -6.98 -7.75 -22.65
N PHE A 158 -5.85 -7.26 -22.14
CA PHE A 158 -5.39 -7.60 -20.80
C PHE A 158 -6.37 -7.10 -19.74
N THR A 159 -6.87 -5.87 -19.90
CA THR A 159 -7.89 -5.29 -19.01
C THR A 159 -9.10 -6.20 -18.86
N LYS A 160 -9.72 -6.64 -19.97
CA LYS A 160 -10.89 -7.54 -19.90
C LYS A 160 -10.60 -8.87 -19.21
N LEU A 161 -9.40 -9.42 -19.43
CA LEU A 161 -8.98 -10.67 -18.81
C LEU A 161 -8.87 -10.53 -17.29
N ILE A 162 -8.27 -9.44 -16.80
CA ILE A 162 -8.13 -9.19 -15.36
C ILE A 162 -9.46 -8.75 -14.73
N GLU A 163 -10.32 -8.01 -15.43
CA GLU A 163 -11.70 -7.75 -14.98
C GLU A 163 -12.46 -9.07 -14.77
N ARG A 164 -12.40 -9.99 -15.74
CA ARG A 164 -13.00 -11.34 -15.63
C ARG A 164 -12.47 -12.12 -14.42
N LEU A 165 -11.17 -12.02 -14.12
CA LEU A 165 -10.54 -12.62 -12.94
C LEU A 165 -11.06 -12.02 -11.61
N ILE A 166 -11.22 -10.69 -11.54
CA ILE A 166 -11.73 -9.93 -10.39
C ILE A 166 -13.19 -10.29 -10.10
N ASP A 167 -14.03 -10.25 -11.13
CA ASP A 167 -15.47 -10.50 -11.03
C ASP A 167 -15.75 -11.93 -10.53
N ARG A 168 -14.95 -12.89 -11.01
CA ARG A 168 -14.97 -14.31 -10.61
C ARG A 168 -14.35 -14.59 -9.25
N GLY A 169 -13.93 -13.57 -8.52
CA GLY A 169 -13.37 -13.69 -7.17
C GLY A 169 -12.15 -14.59 -7.10
N PHE A 170 -11.37 -14.68 -8.17
CA PHE A 170 -10.18 -15.53 -8.26
C PHE A 170 -10.46 -17.05 -8.10
N ALA A 171 -11.67 -17.53 -8.36
CA ALA A 171 -11.98 -18.97 -8.36
C ALA A 171 -11.01 -19.73 -9.27
N HIS A 172 -10.44 -20.87 -8.83
CA HIS A 172 -9.40 -21.56 -9.61
C HIS A 172 -9.80 -21.93 -11.05
N THR A 173 -11.09 -22.18 -11.29
CA THR A 173 -11.69 -22.48 -12.60
C THR A 173 -12.07 -21.23 -13.43
N TRP A 174 -11.72 -20.01 -12.99
CA TRP A 174 -12.18 -18.75 -13.59
C TRP A 174 -11.95 -18.63 -15.10
N LEU A 175 -10.91 -19.31 -15.60
CA LEU A 175 -10.39 -19.23 -16.96
C LEU A 175 -10.81 -20.41 -17.86
N TYR A 176 -11.52 -21.41 -17.34
CA TYR A 176 -11.82 -22.65 -18.07
C TYR A 176 -13.00 -22.47 -19.04
N SER A 177 -14.06 -21.81 -18.60
CA SER A 177 -15.27 -21.53 -19.38
C SER A 177 -16.04 -20.35 -18.80
N ASP A 178 -16.92 -19.72 -19.60
CA ASP A 178 -17.69 -18.58 -19.12
C ASP A 178 -18.82 -18.96 -18.13
N SER A 179 -19.18 -20.25 -18.04
CA SER A 179 -20.02 -20.79 -16.96
C SER A 179 -19.38 -22.10 -16.46
N HIS A 180 -18.93 -22.11 -15.21
CA HIS A 180 -18.34 -23.29 -14.58
C HIS A 180 -18.92 -23.44 -13.18
N PRO A 181 -19.50 -24.61 -12.81
CA PRO A 181 -20.20 -24.78 -11.54
C PRO A 181 -19.40 -24.33 -10.32
N ASP A 182 -18.09 -24.60 -10.29
CA ASP A 182 -17.23 -24.19 -9.17
C ASP A 182 -16.99 -22.68 -9.14
N THR A 183 -16.80 -22.03 -10.30
CA THR A 183 -16.71 -20.57 -10.40
C THR A 183 -18.01 -19.91 -9.95
N ASP A 184 -19.15 -20.45 -10.38
CA ASP A 184 -20.48 -19.94 -10.05
C ASP A 184 -20.79 -20.12 -8.55
N ALA A 185 -20.38 -21.24 -7.95
CA ALA A 185 -20.46 -21.47 -6.51
C ALA A 185 -19.60 -20.50 -5.69
N VAL A 186 -18.36 -20.24 -6.12
CA VAL A 186 -17.49 -19.22 -5.49
C VAL A 186 -18.10 -17.83 -5.58
N MET A 187 -18.60 -17.42 -6.76
CA MET A 187 -19.26 -16.14 -6.94
C MET A 187 -20.51 -16.00 -6.06
N ALA A 188 -21.37 -17.03 -6.01
CA ALA A 188 -22.55 -17.04 -5.14
C ALA A 188 -22.19 -16.96 -3.65
N ARG A 189 -21.10 -17.61 -3.22
CA ARG A 189 -20.62 -17.54 -1.84
C ARG A 189 -20.05 -16.16 -1.50
N LEU A 190 -19.30 -15.54 -2.42
CA LEU A 190 -18.79 -14.18 -2.23
C LEU A 190 -19.88 -13.12 -2.27
N ALA A 191 -20.95 -13.33 -3.03
CA ALA A 191 -22.14 -12.48 -3.02
C ALA A 191 -22.96 -12.59 -1.72
N THR A 192 -22.81 -13.68 -0.96
CA THR A 192 -23.43 -13.83 0.36
C THR A 192 -22.65 -12.98 1.38
N PRO A 193 -23.31 -12.06 2.12
CA PRO A 193 -22.63 -11.25 3.15
C PRO A 193 -22.02 -12.11 4.26
N ALA A 194 -20.76 -11.86 4.59
CA ALA A 194 -20.09 -12.42 5.76
C ALA A 194 -19.58 -11.27 6.65
N PRO A 195 -19.63 -11.40 8.00
CA PRO A 195 -19.07 -10.38 8.87
C PRO A 195 -17.55 -10.32 8.70
N PRO A 196 -16.92 -9.15 8.88
CA PRO A 196 -15.48 -9.02 8.74
C PRO A 196 -14.73 -9.66 9.93
N ARG A 197 -13.53 -10.19 9.68
CA ARG A 197 -12.66 -10.85 10.66
C ARG A 197 -11.88 -9.82 11.47
N PRO A 198 -11.98 -9.80 12.81
CA PRO A 198 -11.11 -8.98 13.66
C PRO A 198 -9.62 -9.22 13.39
N THR A 199 -8.90 -8.19 12.97
CA THR A 199 -7.44 -8.23 12.73
C THR A 199 -6.66 -7.53 13.83
N PHE A 200 -7.23 -6.48 14.43
CA PHE A 200 -6.61 -5.68 15.48
C PHE A 200 -7.57 -5.35 16.62
N GLU A 201 -7.03 -5.27 17.84
CA GLU A 201 -7.59 -4.50 18.95
C GLU A 201 -6.79 -3.19 19.09
N ILE A 202 -7.49 -2.07 19.24
CA ILE A 202 -6.91 -0.74 19.41
C ILE A 202 -7.44 -0.17 20.72
N THR A 203 -6.59 0.00 21.72
CA THR A 203 -6.97 0.59 23.01
C THR A 203 -6.54 2.04 23.07
N VAL A 204 -7.49 2.94 23.32
CA VAL A 204 -7.22 4.36 23.52
C VAL A 204 -6.85 4.57 24.98
N ASN A 205 -5.57 4.79 25.25
CA ASN A 205 -5.06 4.98 26.61
C ASN A 205 -5.38 6.39 27.13
N THR A 206 -5.10 7.43 26.35
CA THR A 206 -5.45 8.82 26.67
C THR A 206 -5.88 9.60 25.44
N VAL A 207 -6.74 10.60 25.66
CA VAL A 207 -7.07 11.67 24.70
C VAL A 207 -6.85 12.98 25.43
N GLU A 208 -5.82 13.72 25.05
CA GLU A 208 -5.36 14.94 25.70
C GLU A 208 -5.53 16.13 24.75
N PRO A 209 -6.20 17.24 25.14
CA PRO A 209 -6.14 18.48 24.37
C PRO A 209 -4.70 18.95 24.19
N LEU A 210 -4.40 19.48 23.00
CA LEU A 210 -3.08 20.02 22.67
C LEU A 210 -3.26 21.33 21.90
N THR A 211 -2.50 22.36 22.25
CA THR A 211 -2.47 23.60 21.47
C THR A 211 -1.51 23.49 20.29
N ALA A 212 -1.77 24.24 19.21
CA ALA A 212 -0.83 24.35 18.10
C ALA A 212 0.55 24.89 18.54
N ALA A 213 0.59 25.75 19.57
CA ALA A 213 1.84 26.25 20.15
C ALA A 213 2.65 25.15 20.86
N GLU A 214 2.00 24.28 21.64
CA GLU A 214 2.65 23.11 22.26
C GLU A 214 3.14 22.12 21.20
N LEU A 215 2.35 21.84 20.16
CA LEU A 215 2.79 20.99 19.05
C LEU A 215 4.02 21.57 18.34
N ARG A 216 4.05 22.88 18.07
CA ARG A 216 5.24 23.53 17.48
C ARG A 216 6.44 23.43 18.41
N ARG A 217 6.29 23.68 19.71
CA ARG A 217 7.36 23.50 20.71
C ARG A 217 7.90 22.07 20.72
N ASP A 218 7.02 21.08 20.74
CA ASP A 218 7.33 19.66 20.64
C ASP A 218 8.12 19.33 19.36
N GLN A 219 7.68 19.85 18.21
CA GLN A 219 8.35 19.65 16.91
C GLN A 219 9.75 20.29 16.87
N LEU A 220 9.91 21.49 17.45
CA LEU A 220 11.21 22.17 17.57
C LEU A 220 12.17 21.42 18.51
N ALA A 221 11.64 20.84 19.59
CA ALA A 221 12.41 20.01 20.53
C ALA A 221 12.90 18.70 19.90
N ALA A 222 12.13 18.11 18.99
CA ALA A 222 12.51 16.89 18.25
C ALA A 222 13.56 17.13 17.14
N GLN A 223 13.90 18.38 16.81
CA GLN A 223 14.94 18.67 15.81
C GLN A 223 16.35 18.41 16.36
N ARG A 224 17.28 18.11 15.44
CA ARG A 224 18.71 18.04 15.78
C ARG A 224 19.25 19.41 16.17
N ALA A 225 20.24 19.45 17.07
CA ALA A 225 20.92 20.67 17.50
C ALA A 225 21.35 21.58 16.33
N ASP A 226 21.99 21.00 15.31
CA ASP A 226 22.42 21.72 14.09
C ASP A 226 21.27 22.38 13.34
N ASP A 227 20.11 21.71 13.26
CA ASP A 227 18.93 22.22 12.57
C ASP A 227 18.30 23.35 13.36
N GLN A 228 18.23 23.23 14.69
CA GLN A 228 17.80 24.31 15.59
C GLN A 228 18.69 25.56 15.44
N GLU A 229 20.01 25.41 15.36
CA GLU A 229 20.92 26.52 15.13
C GLU A 229 20.70 27.21 13.77
N ARG A 230 20.45 26.43 12.70
CA ARG A 230 20.20 26.99 11.36
C ARG A 230 18.86 27.74 11.32
N MET A 231 17.84 27.24 12.02
CA MET A 231 16.57 27.95 12.18
C MET A 231 16.74 29.27 12.94
N LEU A 232 17.47 29.26 14.07
CA LEU A 232 17.79 30.49 14.83
C LEU A 232 18.54 31.53 13.96
N LYS A 233 19.48 31.08 13.12
CA LYS A 233 20.18 31.96 12.16
C LYS A 233 19.21 32.58 11.13
N VAL A 234 18.21 31.83 10.65
CA VAL A 234 17.15 32.35 9.76
C VAL A 234 16.22 33.36 10.45
N LEU A 235 15.90 33.13 11.73
CA LEU A 235 15.07 34.02 12.55
C LEU A 235 15.82 35.28 13.03
N GLY A 236 17.10 35.45 12.66
CA GLY A 236 17.93 36.59 13.05
C GLY A 236 18.62 36.45 14.43
N ASP A 237 18.27 35.42 15.21
CA ASP A 237 18.78 35.17 16.56
C ASP A 237 20.02 34.23 16.56
N GLY A 238 20.83 34.31 15.50
CA GLY A 238 22.05 33.50 15.34
C GLY A 238 23.24 33.93 16.21
N LYS A 239 23.12 35.01 16.99
CA LYS A 239 24.21 35.59 17.79
C LYS A 239 24.31 34.93 19.17
N GLY A 240 25.51 34.48 19.52
CA GLY A 240 25.78 33.88 20.83
C GLY A 240 25.27 32.44 21.01
N LEU A 241 25.07 31.69 19.91
CA LEU A 241 24.69 30.27 19.97
C LEU A 241 25.83 29.35 20.48
N LYS A 242 27.08 29.75 20.26
CA LYS A 242 28.27 28.96 20.61
C LYS A 242 28.37 28.80 22.13
N GLY A 243 28.27 27.56 22.61
CA GLY A 243 28.36 27.23 24.03
C GLY A 243 27.04 27.27 24.80
N LEU A 244 25.91 27.55 24.14
CA LEU A 244 24.59 27.32 24.75
C LEU A 244 24.35 25.83 24.97
N SER A 245 23.68 25.50 26.08
CA SER A 245 23.12 24.16 26.26
C SER A 245 22.00 23.90 25.26
N ASP A 246 21.67 22.63 25.02
CA ASP A 246 20.56 22.27 24.14
C ASP A 246 19.21 22.79 24.66
N ALA A 247 19.06 22.88 25.99
CA ALA A 247 17.89 23.46 26.64
C ALA A 247 17.76 24.97 26.38
N ASP A 248 18.87 25.73 26.51
CA ASP A 248 18.88 27.16 26.22
C ASP A 248 18.64 27.45 24.73
N ARG A 249 19.22 26.61 23.85
CA ARG A 249 19.02 26.71 22.39
C ARG A 249 17.56 26.46 22.02
N LEU A 250 16.94 25.43 22.59
CA LEU A 250 15.51 25.16 22.41
C LEU A 250 14.64 26.29 22.96
N HIS A 251 14.95 26.81 24.16
CA HIS A 251 14.21 27.93 24.75
C HIS A 251 14.23 29.17 23.84
N ARG A 252 15.41 29.55 23.33
CA ARG A 252 15.53 30.65 22.35
C ARG A 252 14.76 30.36 21.08
N LEU A 253 14.89 29.16 20.51
CA LEU A 253 14.20 28.80 19.27
C LEU A 253 12.68 28.88 19.44
N VAL A 254 12.12 28.36 20.54
CA VAL A 254 10.69 28.47 20.85
C VAL A 254 10.24 29.92 21.05
N SER A 255 11.09 30.76 21.64
CA SER A 255 10.81 32.19 21.87
C SER A 255 10.87 33.02 20.57
N ALA A 256 11.78 32.67 19.66
CA ALA A 256 11.98 33.36 18.38
C ALA A 256 11.08 32.81 17.26
N PHE A 257 10.49 31.62 17.41
CA PHE A 257 9.61 31.05 16.41
C PHE A 257 8.28 31.82 16.36
N PRO A 258 7.76 32.16 15.17
CA PRO A 258 6.53 32.92 15.05
C PRO A 258 5.34 32.28 15.80
N ALA A 259 4.60 33.10 16.55
CA ALA A 259 3.36 32.68 17.20
C ALA A 259 2.21 32.54 16.19
N GLU A 260 2.18 33.45 15.22
CA GLU A 260 1.29 33.46 14.04
C GLU A 260 2.01 32.92 12.80
N ARG A 261 1.26 32.55 11.75
CA ARG A 261 1.85 32.03 10.51
C ARG A 261 2.80 33.07 9.89
N PRO A 262 4.09 32.77 9.66
CA PRO A 262 5.00 33.66 8.95
C PRO A 262 4.66 33.76 7.46
N ASP A 263 5.20 34.79 6.80
CA ASP A 263 5.15 34.87 5.34
C ASP A 263 5.84 33.67 4.67
N ASP A 264 5.44 33.40 3.43
CA ASP A 264 5.91 32.26 2.65
C ASP A 264 7.43 32.32 2.40
N ALA A 265 8.04 33.51 2.34
CA ALA A 265 9.48 33.65 2.14
C ALA A 265 10.28 33.23 3.39
N LEU A 266 9.77 33.49 4.59
CA LEU A 266 10.34 33.02 5.85
C LEU A 266 10.07 31.52 6.07
N ALA A 267 8.86 31.03 5.76
CA ALA A 267 8.53 29.61 5.79
C ALA A 267 9.49 28.76 4.91
N VAL A 268 9.72 29.20 3.67
CA VAL A 268 10.67 28.58 2.73
C VAL A 268 12.10 28.58 3.28
N LYS A 269 12.56 29.68 3.89
CA LYS A 269 13.90 29.76 4.50
C LYS A 269 14.05 28.79 5.66
N LEU A 270 13.04 28.67 6.53
CA LEU A 270 13.05 27.77 7.70
C LEU A 270 13.11 26.29 7.29
N ILE A 271 12.35 25.89 6.26
CA ILE A 271 12.39 24.52 5.73
C ILE A 271 13.72 24.22 4.99
N ARG A 272 14.23 25.16 4.19
CA ARG A 272 15.55 25.00 3.52
C ARG A 272 16.71 24.95 4.50
N ALA A 273 16.66 25.68 5.61
CA ALA A 273 17.67 25.64 6.68
C ALA A 273 17.83 24.23 7.29
N ARG A 274 16.74 23.45 7.36
CA ARG A 274 16.71 22.06 7.82
C ARG A 274 17.10 21.04 6.73
N GLY A 275 17.67 21.51 5.62
CA GLY A 275 18.21 20.66 4.55
C GLY A 275 17.20 20.24 3.48
N TYR A 276 16.01 20.85 3.41
CA TYR A 276 15.10 20.62 2.29
C TYR A 276 15.71 21.12 0.97
N LYS A 277 15.84 20.22 0.00
CA LYS A 277 16.49 20.48 -1.31
C LYS A 277 15.52 20.75 -2.46
N GLY A 278 14.21 20.81 -2.21
CA GLY A 278 13.23 21.10 -3.26
C GLY A 278 13.40 22.51 -3.83
N SER A 279 13.41 22.60 -5.15
CA SER A 279 13.52 23.85 -5.90
C SER A 279 12.25 24.70 -5.78
N ASP A 280 11.09 24.04 -5.80
CA ASP A 280 9.76 24.66 -5.71
C ASP A 280 9.51 25.31 -4.34
N PRO A 281 9.25 26.64 -4.27
CA PRO A 281 8.84 27.32 -3.05
C PRO A 281 7.48 26.85 -2.51
N ALA A 282 6.51 26.52 -3.36
CA ALA A 282 5.15 26.17 -2.93
C ALA A 282 5.16 24.88 -2.07
N GLN A 283 5.84 23.84 -2.54
CA GLN A 283 6.07 22.60 -1.79
C GLN A 283 6.82 22.85 -0.46
N ALA A 284 7.72 23.83 -0.40
CA ALA A 284 8.41 24.19 0.85
C ALA A 284 7.48 24.89 1.85
N VAL A 285 6.53 25.71 1.39
CA VAL A 285 5.48 26.32 2.24
C VAL A 285 4.51 25.25 2.74
N GLU A 286 4.04 24.36 1.86
CA GLU A 286 3.15 23.26 2.25
C GLU A 286 3.80 22.38 3.32
N ARG A 287 5.05 21.96 3.09
CA ARG A 287 5.85 21.22 4.06
C ARG A 287 6.05 21.98 5.37
N PHE A 288 6.25 23.30 5.32
CA PHE A 288 6.33 24.13 6.54
C PHE A 288 5.03 24.05 7.36
N LEU A 289 3.86 24.11 6.71
CA LEU A 289 2.56 24.07 7.37
C LEU A 289 2.20 22.66 7.90
N GLN A 290 2.67 21.60 7.24
CA GLN A 290 2.54 20.22 7.72
C GLN A 290 3.38 19.98 8.98
N GLU A 291 4.62 20.48 9.02
CA GLU A 291 5.52 20.29 10.16
C GLU A 291 5.24 21.30 11.30
N PHE A 292 4.93 22.56 11.00
CA PHE A 292 4.61 23.60 11.99
C PHE A 292 3.20 24.16 11.78
N PRO A 293 2.15 23.42 12.18
CA PRO A 293 0.78 23.87 11.98
C PRO A 293 0.44 25.12 12.82
N TYR A 294 -0.30 26.03 12.20
CA TYR A 294 -0.91 27.22 12.79
C TYR A 294 -2.44 27.10 12.77
N SER A 295 -2.95 25.88 13.04
CA SER A 295 -4.38 25.61 12.96
C SER A 295 -5.14 26.31 14.07
N ASP A 296 -6.25 26.96 13.69
CA ASP A 296 -7.26 27.48 14.62
C ASP A 296 -8.15 26.36 15.20
N GLU A 297 -8.08 25.14 14.65
CA GLU A 297 -8.79 23.99 15.17
C GLU A 297 -8.08 23.41 16.41
N PRO A 298 -8.82 23.04 17.47
CA PRO A 298 -8.26 22.29 18.59
C PRO A 298 -7.55 21.02 18.10
N LEU A 299 -6.35 20.76 18.65
CA LEU A 299 -5.63 19.51 18.40
C LEU A 299 -5.80 18.58 19.59
N VAL A 300 -5.63 17.29 19.36
CA VAL A 300 -5.55 16.29 20.42
C VAL A 300 -4.34 15.40 20.25
N ARG A 301 -3.67 15.09 21.36
CA ARG A 301 -2.69 14.01 21.47
C ARG A 301 -3.44 12.76 21.93
N VAL A 302 -3.34 11.68 21.17
CA VAL A 302 -3.96 10.40 21.48
C VAL A 302 -2.88 9.36 21.71
N HIS A 303 -2.92 8.68 22.85
CA HIS A 303 -2.07 7.53 23.14
C HIS A 303 -2.84 6.24 22.85
N LEU A 304 -2.30 5.40 21.98
CA LEU A 304 -2.95 4.20 21.44
C LEU A 304 -2.07 2.97 21.66
N ASP A 305 -2.64 1.88 22.16
CA ASP A 305 -2.03 0.55 22.12
C ASP A 305 -2.66 -0.27 20.99
N LEU A 306 -1.85 -0.86 20.13
CA LEU A 306 -2.30 -1.71 19.02
C LEU A 306 -1.90 -3.16 19.29
N ARG A 307 -2.86 -4.10 19.22
CA ARG A 307 -2.62 -5.53 19.38
C ARG A 307 -3.16 -6.29 18.17
N THR A 308 -2.28 -7.01 17.47
CA THR A 308 -2.69 -7.90 16.37
C THR A 308 -3.38 -9.15 16.92
N LEU A 309 -4.54 -9.48 16.36
CA LEU A 309 -5.29 -10.71 16.64
C LEU A 309 -4.89 -11.85 15.71
N ALA A 310 -4.58 -11.55 14.45
CA ALA A 310 -4.09 -12.52 13.47
C ALA A 310 -2.61 -12.87 13.72
N SER A 311 -2.30 -14.16 13.80
CA SER A 311 -1.04 -14.63 14.42
C SER A 311 0.21 -14.64 13.53
N ARG A 312 0.14 -14.29 12.23
CA ARG A 312 1.25 -14.55 11.27
C ARG A 312 1.42 -13.56 10.09
N ILE A 313 0.90 -12.34 10.15
CA ILE A 313 1.12 -11.38 9.04
C ILE A 313 2.31 -10.46 9.38
N PRO A 314 3.34 -10.35 8.51
CA PRO A 314 4.49 -9.49 8.77
C PRO A 314 4.07 -8.03 8.96
N VAL A 315 4.49 -7.43 10.07
CA VAL A 315 4.24 -6.02 10.33
C VAL A 315 5.20 -5.19 9.47
N GLN A 316 4.66 -4.32 8.61
CA GLN A 316 5.42 -3.34 7.84
C GLN A 316 5.86 -2.15 8.73
N THR A 317 6.15 -0.98 8.16
CA THR A 317 6.55 0.17 8.98
C THR A 317 5.41 0.59 9.90
N GLN A 318 5.73 0.94 11.14
CA GLN A 318 4.78 0.91 12.26
C GLN A 318 3.59 1.88 12.05
N ASP A 319 3.82 3.03 11.42
CA ASP A 319 2.79 4.04 11.14
C ASP A 319 1.77 3.58 10.08
N GLU A 320 2.17 2.77 9.10
CA GLU A 320 1.29 2.35 8.00
C GLU A 320 0.27 1.32 8.49
N THR A 321 0.73 0.39 9.34
CA THR A 321 -0.17 -0.53 10.07
C THR A 321 -1.14 0.23 10.97
N LEU A 322 -0.69 1.29 11.64
CA LEU A 322 -1.56 2.12 12.47
C LEU A 322 -2.67 2.81 11.66
N ILE A 323 -2.35 3.39 10.50
CA ILE A 323 -3.34 4.03 9.62
C ILE A 323 -4.44 3.04 9.19
N ARG A 324 -4.05 1.83 8.77
CA ARG A 324 -5.02 0.78 8.37
C ARG A 324 -5.87 0.28 9.52
N ALA A 325 -5.25 0.08 10.68
CA ALA A 325 -5.96 -0.31 11.89
C ALA A 325 -6.99 0.77 12.26
N LEU A 326 -6.61 2.04 12.23
CA LEU A 326 -7.47 3.16 12.55
C LEU A 326 -8.58 3.42 11.51
N HIS A 327 -8.35 3.19 10.21
CA HIS A 327 -9.40 3.32 9.18
C HIS A 327 -10.63 2.44 9.46
N GLY A 328 -10.45 1.27 10.07
CA GLY A 328 -11.53 0.37 10.46
C GLY A 328 -12.29 0.73 11.74
N VAL A 329 -11.94 1.83 12.42
CA VAL A 329 -12.55 2.24 13.71
C VAL A 329 -13.74 3.19 13.47
N PRO A 330 -14.96 2.85 13.92
CA PRO A 330 -16.12 3.73 13.79
C PRO A 330 -15.90 5.10 14.46
N GLY A 331 -16.37 6.17 13.79
CA GLY A 331 -16.23 7.57 14.23
C GLY A 331 -14.93 8.24 13.80
N LEU A 332 -13.84 7.49 13.68
CA LEU A 332 -12.51 8.03 13.44
C LEU A 332 -12.28 8.45 11.97
N ARG A 333 -11.89 9.71 11.74
CA ARG A 333 -11.73 10.28 10.39
C ARG A 333 -10.27 10.38 9.94
N VAL A 334 -9.45 9.38 10.24
CA VAL A 334 -8.03 9.33 9.81
C VAL A 334 -7.83 9.44 8.30
N THR A 335 -8.86 9.14 7.49
CA THR A 335 -8.81 9.21 6.02
C THR A 335 -9.18 10.58 5.45
N GLU A 336 -9.46 11.57 6.30
CA GLU A 336 -9.78 12.91 5.85
C GLU A 336 -8.58 13.55 5.11
N GLY A 337 -8.86 14.22 4.00
CA GLY A 337 -7.82 14.77 3.12
C GLY A 337 -7.03 13.74 2.30
N PHE A 338 -7.41 12.46 2.30
CA PHE A 338 -6.79 11.47 1.40
C PHE A 338 -7.17 11.78 -0.06
N PRO A 339 -6.21 11.94 -1.01
CA PRO A 339 -6.51 12.32 -2.39
C PRO A 339 -7.10 11.19 -3.26
N GLY A 340 -7.02 9.93 -2.83
CA GLY A 340 -7.60 8.79 -3.54
C GLY A 340 -8.92 8.30 -2.94
N ASP A 341 -9.44 7.18 -3.43
CA ASP A 341 -10.58 6.50 -2.81
C ASP A 341 -10.18 5.93 -1.43
N PRO A 342 -10.80 6.35 -0.31
CA PRO A 342 -10.46 5.87 1.02
C PRO A 342 -10.52 4.34 1.19
N GLN A 343 -11.31 3.62 0.39
CA GLN A 343 -11.35 2.15 0.44
C GLN A 343 -10.00 1.53 0.10
N LEU A 344 -9.16 2.19 -0.70
CA LEU A 344 -7.82 1.72 -1.04
C LEU A 344 -6.93 1.57 0.21
N LEU A 345 -7.20 2.29 1.29
CA LEU A 345 -6.46 2.15 2.55
C LEU A 345 -6.62 0.77 3.20
N ARG A 346 -7.66 0.00 2.84
CA ARG A 346 -7.80 -1.42 3.22
C ARG A 346 -6.77 -2.32 2.52
N ALA A 347 -6.35 -1.92 1.32
CA ALA A 347 -5.70 -2.78 0.33
C ALA A 347 -4.29 -2.34 -0.11
N VAL A 348 -3.84 -1.13 0.23
CA VAL A 348 -2.75 -0.47 -0.49
C VAL A 348 -1.65 0.03 0.43
N TYR A 349 -0.40 -0.15 -0.02
CA TYR A 349 0.75 0.57 0.52
C TYR A 349 0.87 1.89 -0.25
N LEU A 350 0.65 3.01 0.44
CA LEU A 350 0.79 4.34 -0.15
C LEU A 350 2.18 4.88 0.18
N PRO A 351 3.08 5.06 -0.78
CA PRO A 351 4.39 5.62 -0.51
C PRO A 351 4.23 7.06 0.02
N ARG A 352 4.49 7.26 1.32
CA ARG A 352 4.43 8.57 2.02
C ARG A 352 5.11 9.72 1.25
N GLN A 353 6.13 9.42 0.45
CA GLN A 353 6.91 10.38 -0.32
C GLN A 353 6.23 10.93 -1.59
N ARG A 354 5.02 10.45 -1.96
CA ARG A 354 4.37 10.85 -3.23
C ARG A 354 2.98 11.48 -3.11
N ASN A 355 2.26 11.20 -2.02
CA ASN A 355 0.81 11.49 -1.97
C ASN A 355 0.44 12.73 -1.14
N TYR A 356 1.42 13.43 -0.55
CA TYR A 356 1.29 14.64 0.29
C TYR A 356 0.32 14.56 1.49
N TRP A 357 -0.35 13.43 1.68
CA TRP A 357 -1.32 13.17 2.73
C TRP A 357 -0.65 12.67 4.00
N THR A 358 -0.84 13.42 5.08
CA THR A 358 -0.36 13.13 6.44
C THR A 358 -1.56 12.90 7.36
N PRO A 359 -1.97 11.64 7.62
CA PRO A 359 -3.13 11.34 8.48
C PRO A 359 -2.92 11.71 9.96
N PHE A 360 -1.68 11.97 10.36
CA PHE A 360 -1.33 12.51 11.67
C PHE A 360 -0.41 13.73 11.49
N LEU A 361 -0.62 14.78 12.27
CA LEU A 361 0.30 15.93 12.36
C LEU A 361 1.63 15.52 13.01
N ARG A 362 1.61 14.46 13.82
CA ARG A 362 2.78 13.75 14.36
C ARG A 362 2.39 12.32 14.68
N SER A 363 3.29 11.37 14.45
CA SER A 363 3.22 10.01 14.99
C SER A 363 4.54 9.70 15.70
N GLU A 364 4.47 9.04 16.85
CA GLU A 364 5.63 8.59 17.63
C GLU A 364 5.35 7.19 18.16
N LEU A 365 6.24 6.24 17.86
CA LEU A 365 6.27 4.94 18.51
C LEU A 365 6.90 5.09 19.90
N VAL A 366 6.09 4.93 20.94
CA VAL A 366 6.51 4.98 22.35
C VAL A 366 7.09 3.64 22.80
N LYS A 367 6.54 2.54 22.26
CA LYS A 367 6.94 1.17 22.59
C LYS A 367 6.87 0.33 21.34
N ASP A 368 7.97 -0.33 21.01
CA ASP A 368 8.07 -1.17 19.82
C ASP A 368 7.44 -2.56 20.03
N TRP A 369 7.30 -3.28 18.92
CA TRP A 369 6.94 -4.70 18.84
C TRP A 369 8.06 -5.57 19.45
N GLY A 370 8.20 -5.50 20.77
CA GLY A 370 9.24 -6.21 21.52
C GLY A 370 9.24 -7.73 21.28
N ARG A 371 10.38 -8.39 21.55
CA ARG A 371 10.59 -9.83 21.36
C ARG A 371 9.79 -10.69 22.36
N GLY A 372 8.46 -10.73 22.19
CA GLY A 372 7.52 -11.49 23.01
C GLY A 372 6.46 -12.19 22.17
N LYS A 373 5.75 -13.17 22.75
CA LYS A 373 4.76 -14.00 22.03
C LYS A 373 3.52 -13.22 21.52
N LYS A 374 3.27 -12.02 22.06
CA LYS A 374 2.23 -11.08 21.64
C LYS A 374 2.74 -9.65 21.89
N PRO A 375 3.41 -8.99 20.94
CA PRO A 375 3.80 -7.60 21.11
C PRO A 375 2.57 -6.70 21.00
N THR A 376 2.51 -5.70 21.87
CA THR A 376 1.54 -4.60 21.83
C THR A 376 2.35 -3.31 21.79
N PRO A 377 2.66 -2.79 20.58
CA PRO A 377 3.23 -1.45 20.43
C PRO A 377 2.30 -0.37 20.96
N SER A 378 2.92 0.74 21.35
CA SER A 378 2.23 1.93 21.85
C SER A 378 2.61 3.12 20.97
N PHE A 379 1.62 3.91 20.56
CA PHE A 379 1.76 5.04 19.65
C PHE A 379 1.20 6.32 20.27
N LYS A 380 1.91 7.43 20.16
CA LYS A 380 1.37 8.78 20.39
C LYS A 380 1.16 9.45 19.05
N VAL A 381 -0.09 9.68 18.68
CA VAL A 381 -0.45 10.44 17.49
C VAL A 381 -1.00 11.81 17.87
N VAL A 382 -0.78 12.79 17.01
CA VAL A 382 -1.41 14.11 17.11
C VAL A 382 -2.32 14.31 15.92
N LEU A 383 -3.57 14.61 16.21
CA LEU A 383 -4.69 14.74 15.29
C LEU A 383 -5.36 16.10 15.48
N ARG A 384 -6.13 16.54 14.48
CA ARG A 384 -7.15 17.57 14.69
C ARG A 384 -8.31 16.97 15.50
N ALA A 385 -9.00 17.76 16.32
CA ALA A 385 -10.07 17.25 17.17
C ALA A 385 -11.23 16.64 16.38
N SER A 386 -11.58 17.22 15.22
CA SER A 386 -12.56 16.64 14.28
C SER A 386 -12.19 15.25 13.77
N GLN A 387 -10.89 14.96 13.61
CA GLN A 387 -10.41 13.67 13.12
C GLN A 387 -10.45 12.58 14.19
N ALA A 388 -10.45 12.96 15.47
CA ALA A 388 -10.49 12.09 16.64
C ALA A 388 -11.89 11.99 17.29
N GLU A 389 -12.92 12.55 16.65
CA GLU A 389 -14.30 12.50 17.13
C GLU A 389 -14.76 11.05 17.38
N GLY A 390 -15.31 10.78 18.56
CA GLY A 390 -15.74 9.43 18.96
C GLY A 390 -14.64 8.52 19.54
N LEU A 391 -13.38 8.98 19.63
CA LEU A 391 -12.38 8.32 20.48
C LEU A 391 -12.60 8.67 21.96
N GLU A 392 -12.68 7.66 22.81
CA GLU A 392 -12.82 7.82 24.25
C GLU A 392 -11.68 7.08 24.98
N ALA A 393 -11.04 7.78 25.93
CA ALA A 393 -10.00 7.18 26.76
C ALA A 393 -10.56 5.99 27.58
N GLY A 394 -9.78 4.92 27.64
CA GLY A 394 -10.16 3.65 28.25
C GLY A 394 -10.97 2.71 27.36
N LYS A 395 -11.40 3.11 26.14
CA LYS A 395 -12.09 2.20 25.21
C LYS A 395 -11.13 1.38 24.36
N THR A 396 -11.51 0.13 24.12
CA THR A 396 -10.90 -0.75 23.11
C THR A 396 -11.85 -0.91 21.93
N TYR A 397 -11.33 -0.68 20.74
CA TYR A 397 -12.02 -0.81 19.47
C TYR A 397 -11.48 -2.03 18.72
N THR A 398 -12.37 -2.74 18.01
CA THR A 398 -11.97 -3.77 17.05
C THR A 398 -11.81 -3.15 15.68
N SER A 399 -10.74 -3.51 14.98
CA SER A 399 -10.56 -3.18 13.57
C SER A 399 -10.38 -4.44 12.72
N PHE A 400 -10.76 -4.29 11.46
CA PHE A 400 -10.80 -5.32 10.43
C PHE A 400 -9.77 -5.08 9.31
N GLY A 401 -9.09 -3.92 9.34
CA GLY A 401 -8.13 -3.52 8.32
C GLY A 401 -7.00 -4.54 8.17
N LEU A 402 -6.51 -4.71 6.95
CA LEU A 402 -5.59 -5.82 6.66
C LEU A 402 -4.14 -5.44 6.97
N PRO A 403 -3.42 -6.26 7.79
CA PRO A 403 -2.03 -5.97 8.17
C PRO A 403 -1.04 -5.99 7.00
N GLY A 404 -1.42 -6.52 5.83
CA GLY A 404 -0.48 -6.68 4.70
C GLY A 404 -1.11 -7.08 3.37
N VAL A 405 -2.09 -6.32 2.85
CA VAL A 405 -2.22 -6.25 1.38
C VAL A 405 -1.13 -5.28 0.91
N GLU A 406 -0.15 -5.80 0.20
CA GLU A 406 0.96 -5.01 -0.32
C GLU A 406 0.67 -4.68 -1.79
N GLY A 407 0.85 -3.43 -2.18
CA GLY A 407 0.56 -2.94 -3.52
C GLY A 407 0.91 -1.47 -3.60
N ARG A 408 1.69 -1.05 -4.60
CA ARG A 408 2.02 0.36 -4.80
C ARG A 408 1.05 0.94 -5.81
N ILE A 409 0.23 1.88 -5.37
CA ILE A 409 -0.71 2.58 -6.25
C ILE A 409 -0.30 4.03 -6.33
N GLU A 410 -0.21 4.54 -7.56
CA GLU A 410 -0.13 5.98 -7.81
C GLU A 410 -1.57 6.55 -7.80
N PRO A 411 -1.85 7.64 -7.07
CA PRO A 411 -3.17 8.28 -7.14
C PRO A 411 -3.42 8.81 -8.55
N ALA A 412 -4.67 8.65 -9.01
CA ALA A 412 -5.11 8.98 -10.37
C ALA A 412 -5.34 10.49 -10.59
#